data_AF-A0A3S0X7X2-F1
#
_entry.id   AF-A0A3S0X7X2-F1
#
_cell.length_a   1.000
_cell.length_b   1.000
_cell.length_c   1.000
_cell.angle_alpha   90.00
_cell.angle_beta   90.00
_cell.angle_gamma   90.00
#
_symmetry.space_group_name_H-M   'P 1'
#
loop_
_entity.id
_entity.type
_entity.pdbx_description
1 polymer ?
#
loop_
_entity_poly.entity_id
_entity_poly.type
_entity_poly.pdbx_seq_one_letter_code
_entity_poly.pdbx_strand_id
1 'polypeptide(L)'
;MAIAGFAIAALVLVPTARPTEAVFTDSETATGTLTAFVVPRPTLSSTCTINPGLLGATPSITIEWTLPAGYASTDVRYGVGATPTTLQPVTANYVTTPLSGARYRTVFSGGLLSGLLGGSASVGVRIQDTPKNSWLSRWATATGGSGLAGINAYCTVNP
;
A
#
# COMPACT_ATOMS: atom_id res chain seq x y z
N MET A 1 -49.21 -17.30 -83.31
CA MET A 1 -49.52 -18.28 -82.26
C MET A 1 -48.19 -18.68 -81.61
N ALA A 2 -48.10 -18.46 -80.30
CA ALA A 2 -47.03 -18.78 -79.33
C ALA A 2 -45.60 -18.26 -79.62
N ILE A 3 -45.02 -17.49 -78.67
CA ILE A 3 -43.90 -17.94 -77.80
C ILE A 3 -44.05 -17.22 -76.44
N ALA A 4 -44.01 -18.02 -75.37
CA ALA A 4 -44.08 -17.61 -73.97
C ALA A 4 -42.67 -17.53 -73.35
N GLY A 5 -42.56 -16.74 -72.25
CA GLY A 5 -41.53 -16.88 -71.21
C GLY A 5 -40.19 -16.24 -71.56
N PHE A 6 -39.41 -15.68 -70.62
CA PHE A 6 -39.31 -15.90 -69.18
C PHE A 6 -38.59 -14.66 -68.59
N ALA A 7 -39.11 -14.05 -67.53
CA ALA A 7 -38.39 -13.00 -66.82
C ALA A 7 -37.27 -13.65 -65.98
N ILE A 8 -36.03 -13.53 -66.43
CA ILE A 8 -34.85 -14.05 -65.71
C ILE A 8 -34.49 -13.05 -64.61
N ALA A 9 -34.65 -13.50 -63.36
CA ALA A 9 -34.19 -12.83 -62.17
C ALA A 9 -32.68 -12.56 -62.23
N ALA A 10 -32.31 -11.29 -62.32
CA ALA A 10 -30.93 -10.83 -62.11
C ALA A 10 -30.60 -10.94 -60.61
N LEU A 11 -30.35 -12.16 -60.13
CA LEU A 11 -29.79 -12.39 -58.81
C LEU A 11 -28.32 -11.96 -58.85
N VAL A 12 -28.06 -10.84 -58.19
CA VAL A 12 -26.77 -10.21 -57.99
C VAL A 12 -25.72 -11.25 -57.56
N LEU A 13 -24.76 -11.55 -58.44
CA LEU A 13 -23.53 -12.26 -58.07
C LEU A 13 -22.66 -11.32 -57.22
N VAL A 14 -22.94 -11.26 -55.91
CA VAL A 14 -21.99 -10.65 -54.97
C VAL A 14 -20.93 -11.72 -54.65
N PRO A 15 -19.66 -11.52 -55.01
CA PRO A 15 -18.61 -12.46 -54.63
C PRO A 15 -18.52 -12.56 -53.10
N THR A 16 -18.50 -13.77 -52.58
CA THR A 16 -18.36 -14.03 -51.14
C THR A 16 -16.97 -13.59 -50.67
N ALA A 17 -16.92 -12.79 -49.60
CA ALA A 17 -15.67 -12.37 -48.99
C ALA A 17 -14.86 -13.59 -48.57
N ARG A 18 -13.66 -13.75 -49.13
CA ARG A 18 -12.76 -14.84 -48.78
C ARG A 18 -12.05 -14.49 -47.47
N PRO A 19 -12.03 -15.38 -46.47
CA PRO A 19 -11.21 -15.18 -45.30
C PRO A 19 -9.73 -15.12 -45.74
N THR A 20 -9.05 -14.05 -45.36
CA THR A 20 -7.61 -13.89 -45.51
C THR A 20 -7.02 -14.18 -44.14
N GLU A 21 -6.18 -15.21 -44.06
CA GLU A 21 -5.42 -15.49 -42.85
C GLU A 21 -4.20 -14.57 -42.84
N ALA A 22 -4.16 -13.64 -41.89
CA ALA A 22 -2.96 -12.87 -41.62
C ALA A 22 -1.99 -13.78 -40.85
N VAL A 23 -0.88 -14.15 -41.50
CA VAL A 23 0.24 -14.82 -40.84
C VAL A 23 1.32 -13.79 -40.55
N PHE A 24 1.75 -13.70 -39.29
CA PHE A 24 2.93 -12.91 -38.93
C PHE A 24 4.16 -13.65 -39.49
N THR A 25 4.78 -13.08 -40.51
CA THR A 25 5.94 -13.67 -41.21
C THR A 25 7.28 -13.22 -40.63
N ASP A 26 7.28 -12.20 -39.78
CA ASP A 26 8.47 -11.70 -39.12
C ASP A 26 8.42 -12.01 -37.62
N SER A 27 9.52 -12.54 -37.12
CA SER A 27 9.77 -12.75 -35.70
C SER A 27 10.87 -11.80 -35.27
N GLU A 28 10.50 -10.59 -34.88
CA GLU A 28 11.44 -9.62 -34.33
C GLU A 28 11.74 -9.99 -32.88
N THR A 29 12.98 -10.42 -32.62
CA THR A 29 13.40 -10.78 -31.26
C THR A 29 14.06 -9.58 -30.61
N ALA A 30 13.40 -8.98 -29.62
CA ALA A 30 13.97 -7.93 -28.80
C ALA A 30 14.39 -8.50 -27.43
N THR A 31 15.66 -8.36 -27.09
CA THR A 31 16.17 -8.62 -25.73
C THR A 31 16.24 -7.32 -24.94
N GLY A 32 15.57 -7.29 -23.80
CA GLY A 32 15.63 -6.19 -22.84
C GLY A 32 15.84 -6.71 -21.43
N THR A 33 16.41 -5.88 -20.57
CA THR A 33 16.49 -6.18 -19.13
C THR A 33 15.38 -5.43 -18.41
N LEU A 34 14.57 -6.16 -17.65
CA LEU A 34 13.55 -5.57 -16.77
C LEU A 34 14.03 -5.70 -15.33
N THR A 35 14.10 -4.58 -14.61
CA THR A 35 14.38 -4.58 -13.17
C THR A 35 13.12 -4.20 -12.43
N ALA A 36 12.78 -4.94 -11.38
CA ALA A 36 11.66 -4.59 -10.51
C ALA A 36 11.96 -3.28 -9.77
N PHE A 37 11.04 -2.31 -9.87
CA PHE A 37 11.08 -1.13 -9.04
C PHE A 37 10.62 -1.48 -7.63
N VAL A 38 11.39 -1.08 -6.61
CA VAL A 38 11.07 -1.31 -5.19
C VAL A 38 11.01 0.02 -4.47
N VAL A 39 9.87 0.33 -3.87
CA VAL A 39 9.74 1.47 -2.94
C VAL A 39 10.36 1.08 -1.60
N PRO A 40 11.43 1.76 -1.14
CA PRO A 40 12.04 1.46 0.14
C PRO A 40 11.06 1.72 1.30
N ARG A 41 11.07 0.82 2.28
CA ARG A 41 10.34 0.95 3.55
C ARG A 41 11.10 1.92 4.48
N PRO A 42 10.43 2.75 5.30
CA PRO A 42 11.10 3.53 6.33
C PRO A 42 11.81 2.64 7.35
N THR A 43 12.96 3.06 7.86
CA THR A 43 13.68 2.27 8.87
C THR A 43 13.28 2.74 10.26
N LEU A 44 12.72 1.84 11.06
CA LEU A 44 12.44 2.10 12.48
C LEU A 44 13.76 2.06 13.25
N SER A 45 13.95 3.03 14.13
CA SER A 45 15.01 2.97 15.15
C SER A 45 14.66 1.93 16.22
N SER A 46 15.60 1.56 17.09
CA SER A 46 15.32 0.74 18.27
C SER A 46 14.40 1.42 19.30
N THR A 47 14.07 2.71 19.13
CA THR A 47 13.23 3.48 20.04
C THR A 47 11.76 3.21 19.77
N CYS A 48 11.14 2.43 20.67
CA CYS A 48 9.70 2.19 20.77
C CYS A 48 9.32 2.40 22.23
N THR A 49 8.41 3.32 22.53
CA THR A 49 7.89 3.49 23.89
C THR A 49 6.38 3.50 23.89
N ILE A 50 5.82 2.94 24.95
CA ILE A 50 4.39 2.97 25.24
C ILE A 50 4.15 3.78 26.50
N ASN A 51 3.20 4.69 26.45
CA ASN A 51 2.65 5.33 27.63
C ASN A 51 1.20 4.87 27.74
N PRO A 52 0.85 3.99 28.70
CA PRO A 52 -0.51 3.47 28.82
C PRO A 52 -1.53 4.53 29.27
N GLY A 53 -1.09 5.70 29.75
CA GLY A 53 -1.97 6.72 30.31
C GLY A 53 -2.55 6.32 31.67
N LEU A 54 -3.35 7.20 32.28
CA LEU A 54 -3.98 6.93 33.57
C LEU A 54 -4.97 5.77 33.43
N LEU A 55 -4.71 4.66 34.13
CA LEU A 55 -5.52 3.44 34.13
C LEU A 55 -5.71 2.79 32.74
N GLY A 56 -4.83 3.06 31.77
CA GLY A 56 -4.98 2.52 30.42
C GLY A 56 -5.99 3.27 29.54
N ALA A 57 -6.51 4.42 29.98
CA ALA A 57 -7.58 5.13 29.27
C ALA A 57 -7.08 5.95 28.07
N THR A 58 -5.83 6.39 28.10
CA THR A 58 -5.23 7.24 27.05
C THR A 58 -3.87 6.70 26.60
N PRO A 59 -3.81 5.46 26.10
CA PRO A 59 -2.54 4.88 25.70
C PRO A 59 -1.97 5.62 24.50
N SER A 60 -0.65 5.66 24.40
CA SER A 60 0.06 6.17 23.24
C SER A 60 1.30 5.33 22.95
N ILE A 61 1.61 5.16 21.66
CA ILE A 61 2.81 4.48 21.19
C ILE A 61 3.66 5.49 20.44
N THR A 62 4.92 5.62 20.85
CA THR A 62 5.90 6.49 20.20
C THR A 62 6.94 5.65 19.48
N ILE A 63 7.17 5.97 18.22
CA ILE A 63 8.21 5.37 17.39
C ILE A 63 9.10 6.46 16.80
N GLU A 64 10.37 6.16 16.58
CA GLU A 64 11.23 6.97 15.71
C GLU A 64 11.61 6.19 14.46
N TRP A 65 11.61 6.87 13.33
CA TRP A 65 11.89 6.29 12.02
C TRP A 65 12.68 7.24 11.15
N THR A 66 13.35 6.68 10.14
CA THR A 66 14.13 7.43 9.15
C THR A 66 13.51 7.28 7.77
N LEU A 67 13.38 8.41 7.09
CA LEU A 67 12.88 8.49 5.73
C LEU A 67 13.97 8.06 4.74
N PRO A 68 13.66 7.21 3.75
CA PRO A 68 14.61 6.87 2.70
C PRO A 68 14.94 8.08 1.82
N ALA A 69 16.14 8.11 1.25
CA ALA A 69 16.54 9.17 0.32
C ALA A 69 15.58 9.23 -0.90
N GLY A 70 15.29 10.44 -1.36
CA GLY A 70 14.41 10.68 -2.51
C GLY A 70 12.91 10.75 -2.20
N TYR A 71 12.52 10.60 -0.92
CA TYR A 71 11.13 10.78 -0.47
C TYR A 71 11.00 11.98 0.47
N ALA A 72 9.79 12.52 0.56
CA ALA A 72 9.45 13.61 1.48
C ALA A 72 8.46 13.15 2.55
N SER A 73 8.30 13.94 3.63
CA SER A 73 7.33 13.63 4.68
C SER A 73 5.88 13.56 4.19
N THR A 74 5.58 14.18 3.04
CA THR A 74 4.29 14.12 2.36
C THR A 74 3.99 12.76 1.73
N ASP A 75 5.02 11.95 1.47
CA ASP A 75 4.89 10.60 0.93
C ASP A 75 4.61 9.56 2.01
N VAL A 76 4.62 9.96 3.28
CA VAL A 76 4.48 9.05 4.42
C VAL A 76 3.01 8.80 4.74
N ARG A 77 2.67 7.53 4.89
CA ARG A 77 1.36 7.06 5.37
C ARG A 77 1.53 6.36 6.70
N TYR A 78 0.57 6.59 7.59
CA TYR A 78 0.52 6.05 8.93
C TYR A 78 -0.54 4.97 9.00
N GLY A 79 -0.34 3.96 9.86
CA GLY A 79 -1.30 2.88 10.01
C GLY A 79 -1.34 2.32 11.41
N VAL A 80 -2.48 1.74 11.76
CA VAL A 80 -2.75 1.15 13.07
C VAL A 80 -3.56 -0.13 12.89
N GLY A 81 -3.36 -1.12 13.74
CA GLY A 81 -4.11 -2.37 13.72
C GLY A 81 -3.85 -3.21 14.97
N ALA A 82 -4.57 -4.33 15.11
CA ALA A 82 -4.36 -5.25 16.22
C ALA A 82 -3.00 -5.96 16.13
N THR A 83 -2.56 -6.32 14.92
CA THR A 83 -1.32 -7.05 14.66
C THR A 83 -0.46 -6.34 13.61
N PRO A 84 0.84 -6.68 13.48
CA PRO A 84 1.75 -6.08 12.49
C PRO A 84 1.34 -6.28 11.03
N THR A 85 0.45 -7.23 10.74
CA THR A 85 0.00 -7.57 9.39
C THR A 85 -1.37 -6.99 9.04
N THR A 86 -2.10 -6.47 10.03
CA THR A 86 -3.47 -5.96 9.88
C THR A 86 -3.56 -4.44 9.93
N LEU A 87 -2.45 -3.71 9.69
CA LEU A 87 -2.45 -2.26 9.75
C LEU A 87 -3.36 -1.67 8.68
N GLN A 88 -4.27 -0.81 9.12
CA GLN A 88 -5.10 0.03 8.26
C GLN A 88 -4.56 1.45 8.23
N PRO A 89 -4.56 2.13 7.07
CA PRO A 89 -4.14 3.51 6.97
C PRO A 89 -4.99 4.43 7.85
N VAL A 90 -4.36 5.42 8.47
CA VAL A 90 -5.04 6.44 9.28
C VAL A 90 -4.57 7.83 8.89
N THR A 91 -5.47 8.81 9.08
CA THR A 91 -5.24 10.23 8.76
C THR A 91 -5.26 11.14 9.99
N ALA A 92 -5.60 10.58 11.16
CA ALA A 92 -5.73 11.31 12.41
C ALA A 92 -5.22 10.47 13.60
N ASN A 93 -5.17 11.10 14.79
CA ASN A 93 -4.70 10.50 16.05
C ASN A 93 -3.23 10.06 16.03
N TYR A 94 -2.42 10.77 15.25
CA TYR A 94 -0.97 10.72 15.35
C TYR A 94 -0.40 12.14 15.26
N VAL A 95 0.77 12.34 15.85
CA VAL A 95 1.55 13.57 15.73
C VAL A 95 2.97 13.19 15.34
N THR A 96 3.46 13.76 14.24
CA THR A 96 4.83 13.55 13.77
C THR A 96 5.65 14.81 13.98
N THR A 97 6.78 14.70 14.66
CA THR A 97 7.75 15.76 14.86
C THR A 97 9.09 15.41 14.19
N PRO A 98 9.70 16.35 13.43
CA PRO A 98 11.04 16.15 12.92
C PRO A 98 12.05 16.18 14.08
N LEU A 99 13.04 15.28 14.06
CA LEU A 99 14.13 15.26 15.04
C LEU A 99 15.37 15.96 14.47
N SER A 100 15.97 15.38 13.43
CA SER A 100 17.16 15.91 12.74
C SER A 100 17.36 15.18 11.42
N GLY A 101 17.66 15.91 10.34
CA GLY A 101 17.83 15.31 9.01
C GLY A 101 16.57 14.57 8.56
N ALA A 102 16.72 13.33 8.09
CA ALA A 102 15.62 12.47 7.64
C ALA A 102 14.94 11.68 8.79
N ARG A 103 15.20 12.01 10.06
CA ARG A 103 14.64 11.31 11.23
C ARG A 103 13.42 12.02 11.78
N TYR A 104 12.40 11.23 12.08
CA TYR A 104 11.11 11.69 12.59
C TYR A 104 10.70 10.87 13.81
N ARG A 105 9.96 11.50 14.71
CA ARG A 105 9.26 10.85 15.81
C ARG A 105 7.77 10.93 15.56
N THR A 106 7.07 9.81 15.68
CA THR A 106 5.60 9.78 15.58
C THR A 106 5.01 9.21 16.85
N VAL A 107 4.04 9.94 17.41
CA VAL A 107 3.24 9.52 18.57
C VAL A 107 1.84 9.18 18.08
N PHE A 108 1.40 7.94 18.28
CA PHE A 108 0.05 7.47 17.99
C PHE A 108 -0.79 7.49 19.28
N SER A 109 -1.99 8.08 19.24
CA SER A 109 -2.82 8.34 20.43
C SER A 109 -4.06 7.45 20.54
N GLY A 110 -4.50 7.25 21.79
CA GLY A 110 -5.34 6.16 22.28
C GLY A 110 -6.75 5.98 21.74
N GLY A 111 -7.31 6.94 21.00
CA GLY A 111 -8.60 6.74 20.32
C GLY A 111 -8.57 5.59 19.30
N LEU A 112 -7.38 5.30 18.75
CA LEU A 112 -7.13 4.18 17.83
C LEU A 112 -6.61 2.92 18.51
N LEU A 113 -6.25 3.03 19.79
CA LEU A 113 -5.61 1.97 20.57
C LEU A 113 -6.57 1.44 21.65
N SER A 114 -7.88 1.61 21.50
CA SER A 114 -8.90 1.21 22.48
C SER A 114 -8.86 -0.28 22.84
N GLY A 115 -8.19 -1.11 22.03
CA GLY A 115 -7.87 -2.51 22.35
C GLY A 115 -6.67 -2.73 23.28
N LEU A 116 -6.00 -1.68 23.78
CA LEU A 116 -4.86 -1.79 24.71
C LEU A 116 -5.26 -1.98 26.17
N LEU A 117 -6.54 -1.85 26.53
CA LEU A 117 -7.03 -2.14 27.87
C LEU A 117 -6.91 -3.65 28.14
N GLY A 118 -5.71 -4.09 28.55
CA GLY A 118 -5.35 -5.50 28.71
C GLY A 118 -4.92 -6.20 27.41
N GLY A 119 -4.56 -5.44 26.36
CA GLY A 119 -4.21 -5.99 25.05
C GLY A 119 -2.99 -5.33 24.40
N SER A 120 -2.85 -5.55 23.09
CA SER A 120 -1.75 -5.03 22.27
C SER A 120 -2.28 -4.41 20.99
N ALA A 121 -1.54 -3.44 20.45
CA ALA A 121 -1.78 -2.86 19.14
C ALA A 121 -0.47 -2.66 18.41
N SER A 122 -0.57 -2.63 17.10
CA SER A 122 0.53 -2.40 16.20
C SER A 122 0.32 -1.10 15.45
N VAL A 123 1.37 -0.30 15.41
CA VAL A 123 1.42 0.96 14.65
C VAL A 123 2.48 0.84 13.57
N GLY A 124 2.40 1.70 12.56
CA GLY A 124 3.44 1.71 11.55
C GLY A 124 3.40 2.87 10.58
N VAL A 125 4.48 2.95 9.82
CA VAL A 125 4.72 3.95 8.78
C VAL A 125 5.11 3.26 7.48
N ARG A 126 4.65 3.78 6.35
CA ARG A 126 5.04 3.32 5.01
C ARG A 126 5.19 4.50 4.06
N ILE A 127 5.84 4.26 2.94
CA ILE A 127 5.97 5.23 1.86
C ILE A 127 4.90 4.97 0.79
N GLN A 128 4.33 6.05 0.27
CA GLN A 128 3.57 6.10 -0.97
C GLN A 128 4.34 6.96 -1.98
N ASP A 129 4.74 6.35 -3.08
CA ASP A 129 5.45 7.04 -4.17
C ASP A 129 4.49 7.89 -5.00
N THR A 130 4.24 9.11 -4.53
CA THR A 130 3.31 10.08 -5.13
C THR A 130 3.73 10.55 -6.53
N PRO A 131 5.03 10.81 -6.82
CA PRO A 131 5.45 11.37 -8.11
C PRO A 131 5.27 10.46 -9.33
N LYS A 132 5.26 9.13 -9.16
CA LYS A 132 5.33 8.19 -10.30
C LYS A 132 4.08 7.36 -10.49
N ASN A 133 3.59 6.66 -9.46
CA ASN A 133 2.58 5.60 -9.66
C ASN A 133 1.79 5.20 -8.40
N SER A 134 1.90 5.93 -7.27
CA SER A 134 1.29 5.58 -5.98
C SER A 134 1.67 4.19 -5.44
N TRP A 135 2.84 3.68 -5.82
CA TRP A 135 3.37 2.43 -5.25
C TRP A 135 3.55 2.58 -3.74
N LEU A 136 3.25 1.50 -3.01
CA LEU A 136 3.35 1.47 -1.56
C LEU A 136 4.52 0.59 -1.14
N SER A 137 5.33 1.07 -0.18
CA SER A 137 6.28 0.22 0.50
C SER A 137 5.55 -0.77 1.43
N ARG A 138 6.27 -1.81 1.87
CA ARG A 138 5.85 -2.57 3.05
C ARG A 138 5.79 -1.65 4.27
N TRP A 139 4.95 -2.02 5.24
CA TRP A 139 4.85 -1.30 6.51
C TRP A 139 6.10 -1.47 7.36
N ALA A 140 6.56 -0.38 7.97
CA ALA A 140 7.43 -0.40 9.12
C ALA A 140 6.63 -0.36 10.39
N THR A 141 6.65 -1.46 11.16
CA THR A 141 5.72 -1.65 12.27
C THR A 141 6.41 -1.80 13.60
N ALA A 142 5.71 -1.36 14.65
CA ALA A 142 6.06 -1.62 16.03
C ALA A 142 4.80 -2.04 16.78
N THR A 143 4.95 -2.92 17.75
CA THR A 143 3.84 -3.44 18.56
C THR A 143 4.06 -3.02 20.00
N GLY A 144 3.06 -2.35 20.56
CA GLY A 144 3.01 -1.96 21.96
C GLY A 144 1.80 -2.58 22.65
N GLY A 145 1.94 -2.90 23.92
CA GLY A 145 0.86 -3.45 24.72
C GLY A 145 1.09 -3.25 26.20
N SER A 146 0.04 -3.45 26.97
CA SER A 146 0.09 -3.42 28.43
C SER A 146 -1.00 -4.32 29.01
N GLY A 147 -0.75 -4.84 30.22
CA GLY A 147 -1.79 -5.47 31.03
C GLY A 147 -2.85 -4.46 31.49
N LEU A 148 -3.85 -4.98 32.20
CA LEU A 148 -4.93 -4.16 32.75
C LEU A 148 -4.38 -3.00 33.59
N ALA A 149 -5.00 -1.82 33.44
CA ALA A 149 -4.57 -0.58 34.07
C ALA A 149 -3.12 -0.13 33.75
N GLY A 150 -2.51 -0.63 32.67
CA GLY A 150 -1.20 -0.17 32.19
C GLY A 150 0.01 -0.89 32.81
N ILE A 151 -0.21 -1.98 33.54
CA ILE A 151 0.88 -2.79 34.12
C ILE A 151 1.66 -3.54 33.03
N ASN A 152 2.94 -3.85 33.27
CA ASN A 152 3.78 -4.64 32.35
C ASN A 152 3.79 -4.13 30.91
N ALA A 153 3.88 -2.81 30.73
CA ALA A 153 3.86 -2.20 29.41
C ALA A 153 5.14 -2.57 28.63
N TYR A 154 4.97 -2.92 27.36
CA TYR A 154 6.06 -3.26 26.45
C TYR A 154 5.85 -2.59 25.09
N CYS A 155 6.96 -2.38 24.37
CA CYS A 155 6.97 -1.81 23.03
C CYS A 155 8.15 -2.43 22.28
N THR A 156 7.88 -3.02 21.12
CA THR A 156 8.87 -3.74 20.33
C THR A 156 8.75 -3.35 18.86
N VAL A 157 9.89 -3.18 18.20
CA VAL A 157 9.95 -2.94 16.76
C VAL A 157 9.91 -4.28 16.05
N ASN A 158 9.04 -4.42 15.06
CA ASN A 158 8.94 -5.63 14.27
C ASN A 158 9.92 -5.58 13.09
N PRO A 159 10.63 -6.68 12.81
CA PRO A 159 11.56 -6.76 11.68
C PRO A 159 10.87 -6.51 10.34
#